data_AF-A0A3L6JLR0-F1
#
_entry.id   AF-A0A3L6JLR0-F1
#
_cell.length_a   1.000
_cell.length_b   1.000
_cell.length_c   1.000
_cell.angle_alpha   90.00
_cell.angle_beta   90.00
_cell.angle_gamma   90.00
#
_symmetry.space_group_name_H-M   'P 1'
#
loop_
_entity.id
_entity.type
_entity.pdbx_description
1 polymer ?
#
loop_
_entity_poly.entity_id
_entity_poly.type
_entity_poly.pdbx_seq_one_letter_code
_entity_poly.pdbx_strand_id
1 'polypeptide(L)'
;MSLERWTKAVLLVVVFATLMPFYCPIGQARVHHDLPANTGPFVDEIVYNVISSDDQQVLALVNNEIDIIGDVVDATYLQQLKATENTEVTFQPP
;
A
#
# COMPACT_ATOMS: atom_id res chain seq x y z
N MET A 1 -2.99 33.19 -38.52
CA MET A 1 -3.84 32.18 -37.84
C MET A 1 -3.14 30.86 -37.46
N SER A 2 -1.85 30.63 -37.81
CA SER A 2 -1.13 29.43 -37.36
C SER A 2 -0.47 29.64 -35.99
N LEU A 3 0.21 30.77 -35.78
CA LEU A 3 1.03 31.04 -34.59
C LEU A 3 0.23 31.02 -33.27
N GLU A 4 -0.98 31.59 -33.24
CA GLU A 4 -1.84 31.61 -32.05
C GLU A 4 -2.37 30.24 -31.62
N ARG A 5 -2.39 29.26 -32.54
CA ARG A 5 -2.85 27.90 -32.25
C ARG A 5 -1.77 27.11 -31.52
N TRP A 6 -0.51 27.29 -31.92
CA TRP A 6 0.63 26.66 -31.29
C TRP A 6 0.93 27.25 -29.91
N THR A 7 0.80 28.57 -29.74
CA THR A 7 0.99 29.20 -28.43
C THR A 7 -0.05 28.73 -27.42
N LYS A 8 -1.32 28.61 -27.83
CA LYS A 8 -2.39 28.06 -26.96
C LYS A 8 -2.18 26.59 -26.62
N ALA A 9 -1.71 25.77 -27.56
CA ALA A 9 -1.43 24.35 -27.31
C ALA A 9 -0.29 24.16 -26.30
N VAL A 10 0.78 24.94 -26.41
CA VAL A 10 1.91 24.91 -25.46
C VAL A 10 1.44 25.34 -24.06
N LEU A 11 0.61 26.38 -23.98
CA LEU A 11 0.07 26.87 -22.70
C LEU A 11 -0.81 25.81 -22.02
N LEU A 12 -1.61 25.07 -22.78
CA LEU A 12 -2.48 24.00 -22.27
C LEU A 12 -1.67 22.83 -21.67
N VAL A 13 -0.58 22.41 -22.34
CA VAL A 13 0.30 21.33 -21.86
C VAL A 13 1.05 21.74 -20.59
N VAL A 14 1.54 22.99 -20.53
CA VAL A 14 2.21 23.51 -19.33
C VAL A 14 1.25 23.57 -18.14
N VAL A 15 0.02 24.06 -18.33
CA VAL A 15 -1.00 24.10 -17.26
C VAL A 15 -1.36 22.70 -16.78
N PHE A 16 -1.51 21.72 -17.69
CA PHE A 16 -1.82 20.35 -17.32
C PHE A 16 -0.68 19.68 -16.52
N ALA A 17 0.58 19.90 -16.93
CA ALA A 17 1.75 19.37 -16.24
C ALA A 17 1.94 19.98 -14.85
N THR A 18 1.61 21.26 -14.65
CA THR A 18 1.73 21.92 -13.33
C THR A 18 0.58 21.64 -12.38
N LEU A 19 -0.59 21.24 -12.89
CA LEU A 19 -1.77 20.93 -12.05
C LEU A 19 -1.84 19.45 -11.63
N MET A 20 -1.13 18.55 -12.32
CA MET A 20 -1.12 17.12 -11.98
C MET A 20 -0.54 16.75 -10.59
N PRO A 21 0.49 17.42 -10.03
CA PRO A 21 1.05 17.03 -8.73
C PRO A 21 0.18 17.40 -7.52
N PHE A 22 -0.93 18.12 -7.69
CA PHE A 22 -1.83 18.50 -6.59
C PHE A 22 -2.92 17.46 -6.28
N TYR A 23 -3.18 16.51 -7.18
CA TYR A 23 -4.29 15.55 -7.06
C TYR A 23 -3.86 14.12 -6.76
N CYS A 24 -2.56 13.87 -6.61
CA CYS A 24 -2.12 12.60 -6.06
C CYS A 24 -1.97 12.79 -4.55
N PRO A 25 -2.82 12.18 -3.70
CA PRO A 25 -2.52 12.05 -2.29
C PRO A 25 -1.37 11.04 -2.15
N ILE A 26 -0.16 11.45 -2.54
CA ILE A 26 1.05 10.71 -2.24
C ILE A 26 1.24 10.81 -0.73
N GLY A 27 0.85 9.74 -0.06
CA GLY A 27 1.43 9.28 1.20
C GLY A 27 1.51 10.32 2.31
N GLN A 28 0.41 10.54 3.02
CA GLN A 28 0.49 10.95 4.42
C GLN A 28 -0.39 10.05 5.28
N ALA A 29 -0.06 8.76 5.31
CA ALA A 29 -0.36 7.95 6.48
C ALA A 29 0.43 8.55 7.64
N ARG A 30 -0.25 9.33 8.50
CA ARG A 30 0.36 9.80 9.75
C ARG A 30 0.46 8.60 10.68
N VAL A 31 1.63 7.95 10.70
CA VAL A 31 1.98 7.03 11.78
C VAL A 31 2.42 7.91 12.96
N HIS A 32 1.47 8.24 13.83
CA HIS A 32 1.78 8.74 15.17
C HIS A 32 2.17 7.55 16.03
N HIS A 33 3.42 7.50 16.52
CA HIS A 33 3.73 6.68 17.69
C HIS A 33 4.93 7.22 18.50
N ASP A 34 4.62 7.95 19.58
CA ASP A 34 5.59 8.43 20.59
C ASP A 34 5.87 7.34 21.66
N LEU A 35 6.20 6.14 21.21
CA LEU A 35 6.93 5.09 21.93
C LEU A 35 7.84 4.42 20.89
N PRO A 36 9.02 3.89 21.22
CA PRO A 36 9.74 2.98 20.32
C PRO A 36 9.01 1.61 20.26
N ALA A 37 7.70 1.62 19.98
CA ALA A 37 6.82 0.46 19.88
C ALA A 37 7.09 -0.38 18.63
N ASN A 38 7.89 0.16 17.71
CA ASN A 38 8.30 -0.55 16.50
C ASN A 38 9.62 -1.30 16.71
N THR A 39 10.24 -1.24 17.88
CA THR A 39 11.50 -1.94 18.18
C THR A 39 11.31 -2.79 19.43
N GLY A 40 11.86 -4.01 19.46
CA GLY A 40 11.68 -4.95 20.55
C GLY A 40 12.91 -5.83 20.80
N PRO A 41 12.89 -6.67 21.86
CA PRO A 41 14.03 -7.54 22.19
C PRO A 41 14.34 -8.61 21.13
N PHE A 42 13.42 -8.84 20.19
CA PHE A 42 13.53 -9.86 19.14
C PHE A 42 13.39 -9.30 17.72
N VAL A 43 13.05 -8.02 17.58
CA VAL A 43 12.78 -7.38 16.29
C VAL A 43 13.35 -5.97 16.30
N ASP A 44 14.12 -5.65 15.26
CA ASP A 44 14.77 -4.35 15.15
C ASP A 44 13.77 -3.27 14.70
N GLU A 45 12.81 -3.61 13.83
CA GLU A 45 11.81 -2.70 13.30
C GLU A 45 10.50 -3.43 12.94
N ILE A 46 9.36 -2.83 13.29
CA ILE A 46 8.01 -3.24 12.86
C ILE A 46 7.46 -2.10 12.00
N VAL A 47 7.13 -2.41 10.75
CA VAL A 47 6.54 -1.46 9.80
C VAL A 47 5.07 -1.83 9.59
N TYR A 48 4.17 -0.89 9.92
CA TYR A 48 2.74 -1.05 9.68
C TYR A 48 2.38 -0.48 8.31
N ASN A 49 2.03 -1.36 7.36
CA ASN A 49 1.51 -0.96 6.07
C ASN A 49 -0.01 -1.13 6.04
N VAL A 50 -0.74 -0.08 5.65
CA VAL A 50 -2.20 -0.12 5.56
C VAL A 50 -2.61 -0.41 4.13
N ILE A 51 -3.08 -1.63 3.89
CA ILE A 51 -3.59 -2.10 2.60
C ILE A 51 -5.09 -2.31 2.77
N SER A 52 -5.90 -1.56 2.03
CA SER A 52 -7.36 -1.53 2.22
C SER A 52 -8.11 -2.74 1.67
N SER A 53 -7.46 -3.56 0.83
CA SER A 53 -8.10 -4.64 0.09
C SER A 53 -7.51 -5.99 0.48
N ASP A 54 -8.36 -6.95 0.82
CA ASP A 54 -7.94 -8.25 1.36
C ASP A 54 -7.16 -9.09 0.34
N ASP A 55 -7.55 -9.03 -0.93
CA ASP A 55 -6.82 -9.66 -2.04
C ASP A 55 -5.41 -9.10 -2.18
N GLN A 56 -5.25 -7.78 -2.03
CA GLN A 56 -3.94 -7.12 -2.08
C GLN A 56 -3.09 -7.47 -0.86
N GLN A 57 -3.69 -7.62 0.33
CA GLN A 57 -2.98 -8.10 1.52
C GLN A 57 -2.46 -9.53 1.32
N VAL A 58 -3.29 -10.42 0.80
CA VAL A 58 -2.90 -11.81 0.48
C VAL A 58 -1.79 -11.84 -0.57
N LEU A 59 -1.91 -11.04 -1.64
CA LEU A 59 -0.89 -10.97 -2.68
C LEU A 59 0.43 -10.42 -2.13
N ALA A 60 0.38 -9.38 -1.30
CA ALA A 60 1.56 -8.81 -0.65
C ALA A 60 2.26 -9.85 0.23
N LEU A 61 1.51 -10.67 0.97
CA LEU A 61 2.06 -11.75 1.77
C LEU A 61 2.74 -12.83 0.90
N VAL A 62 2.08 -13.27 -0.17
CA VAL A 62 2.65 -14.27 -1.11
C VAL A 62 3.89 -13.74 -1.82
N ASN A 63 3.95 -12.44 -2.12
CA ASN A 63 5.10 -11.79 -2.74
C ASN A 63 6.23 -11.45 -1.74
N ASN A 64 6.07 -11.75 -0.45
CA ASN A 64 6.99 -11.35 0.64
C ASN A 64 7.15 -9.83 0.79
N GLU A 65 6.12 -9.05 0.45
CA GLU A 65 6.05 -7.61 0.70
C GLU A 65 5.62 -7.28 2.13
N ILE A 66 4.89 -8.19 2.77
CA ILE A 66 4.51 -8.16 4.18
C ILE A 66 4.70 -9.55 4.79
N ASP A 67 4.95 -9.60 6.10
CA ASP A 67 5.14 -10.87 6.81
C ASP A 67 3.88 -11.35 7.56
N ILE A 68 3.01 -10.41 7.96
CA ILE A 68 1.87 -10.67 8.84
C ILE A 68 0.66 -9.88 8.35
N ILE A 69 -0.48 -10.57 8.22
CA ILE A 69 -1.80 -9.94 8.12
C ILE A 69 -2.41 -9.92 9.51
N GLY A 70 -2.69 -8.72 10.04
CA GLY A 70 -3.19 -8.55 11.41
C GLY A 70 -4.70 -8.74 11.58
N ASP A 71 -5.45 -8.79 10.48
CA ASP A 71 -6.91 -8.93 10.48
C ASP A 71 -7.35 -10.33 10.02
N VAL A 72 -8.63 -10.63 10.19
CA VAL A 72 -9.25 -11.86 9.74
C VAL A 72 -9.25 -11.89 8.21
N VAL A 73 -8.53 -12.86 7.65
CA VAL A 73 -8.51 -13.11 6.21
C VAL A 73 -9.75 -13.92 5.80
N ASP A 74 -10.37 -13.55 4.68
CA ASP A 74 -11.49 -14.29 4.10
C ASP A 74 -11.10 -15.76 3.79
N ALA A 75 -12.02 -16.68 4.12
CA ALA A 75 -11.84 -18.11 3.95
C ALA A 75 -11.53 -18.53 2.50
N THR A 76 -11.95 -17.73 1.51
CA THR A 76 -11.70 -17.95 0.08
C THR A 76 -10.21 -17.93 -0.28
N TYR A 77 -9.39 -17.16 0.44
CA TYR A 77 -7.95 -17.06 0.20
C TYR A 77 -7.12 -18.13 0.93
N LEU A 78 -7.74 -18.90 1.83
CA LEU A 78 -7.04 -19.91 2.63
C LEU A 78 -6.36 -20.98 1.78
N GLN A 79 -6.93 -21.36 0.64
CA GLN A 79 -6.29 -22.35 -0.22
C GLN A 79 -5.00 -21.81 -0.82
N GLN A 80 -5.00 -20.53 -1.23
CA GLN A 80 -3.82 -19.87 -1.78
C GLN A 80 -2.73 -19.70 -0.72
N LEU A 81 -3.11 -19.27 0.48
CA LEU A 81 -2.17 -19.10 1.59
C LEU A 81 -1.56 -20.44 2.04
N LYS A 82 -2.35 -21.52 2.11
CA LYS A 82 -1.86 -22.87 2.42
C LYS A 82 -0.99 -23.50 1.33
N ALA A 83 -1.16 -23.07 0.08
CA ALA A 83 -0.32 -23.52 -1.02
C ALA A 83 1.07 -22.86 -1.01
N THR A 84 1.25 -21.79 -0.22
CA THR A 84 2.54 -21.11 -0.07
C THR A 84 3.34 -21.82 1.02
N GLU A 85 4.54 -22.33 0.67
CA GLU A 85 5.34 -23.18 1.58
C GLU A 85 5.78 -22.49 2.87
N ASN A 86 5.80 -21.15 2.90
CA ASN A 86 6.31 -20.37 4.03
C ASN A 86 5.21 -19.54 4.72
N THR A 87 3.97 -20.02 4.70
CA THR A 87 2.83 -19.32 5.31
C THR A 87 2.07 -20.25 6.23
N GLU A 88 1.80 -19.78 7.45
CA GLU A 88 0.98 -20.48 8.43
C GLU A 88 -0.32 -19.71 8.67
N VAL A 89 -1.43 -20.42 8.76
CA VAL A 89 -2.75 -19.85 9.06
C VAL A 89 -3.22 -20.40 10.40
N THR A 90 -3.45 -19.50 11.34
CA THR A 90 -4.05 -19.82 12.64
C THR A 90 -5.52 -19.41 12.70
N PHE A 91 -6.34 -20.18 13.39
CA PHE A 91 -7.72 -19.84 13.68
C PHE A 91 -7.82 -19.26 15.09
N GLN A 92 -8.21 -18.00 15.20
CA GLN A 92 -8.55 -17.38 16.47
C GLN A 92 -10.03 -17.69 16.79
N PRO A 93 -10.34 -18.44 17.87
CA PRO A 93 -11.72 -18.57 18.33
C PRO A 93 -12.27 -17.21 18.78
N PRO A 94 -13.61 -17.00 18.75
CA PRO A 94 -14.24 -15.74 19.11
C PRO A 94 -14.05 -15.37 20.58
#